data_AF-X1GVS3-F1
#
_entry.id   AF-X1GVS3-F1
#
_cell.length_a   1.000
_cell.length_b   1.000
_cell.length_c   1.000
_cell.angle_alpha   90.00
_cell.angle_beta   90.00
_cell.angle_gamma   90.00
#
_symmetry.space_group_name_H-M   'P 1'
#
loop_
_entity.id
_entity.type
_entity.pdbx_description
1 polymer ?
#
loop_
_entity_poly.entity_id
_entity_poly.type
_entity_poly.pdbx_seq_one_letter_code
_entity_poly.pdbx_strand_id
1 'polypeptide(L)'
;MKKKILFIGHRGTIIDYDENTLKSFEAAIKSGAQYIEFDVRRLKDGNLLVFHDAFIDKTKDGSVYLKDLTYAELKNCKTKIRTAEISLLSEVLDKLAKKTKFMIELKEEEIKNDVINMVIKKGLLKDCIICGRNYELLRIIKKEFPK
;
A
#
# COMPACT_ATOMS: atom_id res chain seq x y z
N MET A 1 -14.64 22.32 18.87
CA MET A 1 -14.77 20.94 18.34
C MET A 1 -14.06 19.99 19.28
N LYS A 2 -14.66 18.86 19.68
CA LYS A 2 -13.94 17.82 20.44
C LYS A 2 -12.83 17.25 19.54
N LYS A 3 -11.57 17.28 19.99
CA LYS A 3 -10.46 16.61 19.30
C LYS A 3 -10.79 15.11 19.24
N LYS A 4 -10.89 14.55 18.04
CA LYS A 4 -11.06 13.10 17.83
C LYS A 4 -9.68 12.48 17.62
N ILE A 5 -9.40 11.40 18.33
CA ILE A 5 -8.25 10.54 18.06
C ILE A 5 -8.50 9.86 16.71
N LEU A 6 -7.46 9.77 15.88
CA LEU A 6 -7.50 9.01 14.63
C LEU A 6 -6.80 7.68 14.87
N PHE A 7 -7.48 6.58 14.57
CA PHE A 7 -6.94 5.25 14.59
C PHE A 7 -6.55 4.83 13.17
N ILE A 8 -5.33 4.32 13.03
CA ILE A 8 -4.73 3.92 11.76
C ILE A 8 -4.30 2.46 11.89
N GLY A 9 -4.75 1.60 10.98
CA GLY A 9 -4.22 0.25 10.85
C GLY A 9 -2.87 0.30 10.13
N HIS A 10 -1.77 0.32 10.87
CA HIS A 10 -0.41 0.29 10.30
C HIS A 10 -0.16 -1.04 9.59
N ARG A 11 -0.07 -0.99 8.26
CA ARG A 11 -0.11 -2.17 7.36
C ARG A 11 -1.31 -3.09 7.62
N GLY A 12 -2.41 -2.49 8.08
CA GLY A 12 -3.58 -3.17 8.63
C GLY A 12 -3.46 -3.51 10.12
N THR A 13 -3.73 -4.76 10.51
CA THR A 13 -3.54 -5.29 11.87
C THR A 13 -2.68 -6.56 11.84
N ILE A 14 -1.39 -6.39 12.12
CA ILE A 14 -0.34 -7.36 11.73
C ILE A 14 -0.10 -8.51 12.72
N ILE A 15 -0.74 -8.49 13.89
CA ILE A 15 -0.56 -9.54 14.90
C ILE A 15 -1.29 -10.81 14.44
N ASP A 16 -2.55 -10.67 14.07
CA ASP A 16 -3.42 -11.80 13.69
C ASP A 16 -3.48 -12.06 12.19
N TYR A 17 -3.03 -11.09 11.39
CA TYR A 17 -3.07 -11.14 9.92
C TYR A 17 -1.72 -10.77 9.34
N ASP A 18 -1.48 -11.17 8.09
CA ASP A 18 -0.27 -10.76 7.39
C ASP A 18 -0.38 -9.30 6.97
N GLU A 19 0.68 -8.54 7.20
CA GLU A 19 0.76 -7.13 6.86
C GLU A 19 0.47 -6.87 5.39
N ASN A 20 -0.03 -5.67 5.06
CA ASN A 20 -0.24 -5.25 3.68
C ASN A 20 -1.21 -6.15 2.87
N THR A 21 -2.12 -6.87 3.54
CA THR A 21 -3.13 -7.73 2.90
C THR A 21 -4.55 -7.18 3.08
N LEU A 22 -5.44 -7.49 2.13
CA LEU A 22 -6.86 -7.16 2.23
C LEU A 22 -7.50 -7.64 3.54
N LYS A 23 -7.17 -8.85 4.00
CA LYS A 23 -7.70 -9.39 5.26
C LYS A 23 -7.26 -8.56 6.47
N SER A 24 -5.99 -8.15 6.50
CA SER A 24 -5.45 -7.30 7.55
C SER A 24 -6.10 -5.92 7.56
N PHE A 25 -6.35 -5.34 6.38
CA PHE A 25 -7.07 -4.07 6.25
C PHE A 25 -8.53 -4.18 6.70
N GLU A 26 -9.26 -5.20 6.24
CA GLU A 26 -10.66 -5.43 6.62
C GLU A 26 -10.81 -5.62 8.13
N ALA A 27 -9.89 -6.34 8.76
CA ALA A 27 -9.86 -6.51 10.20
C ALA A 27 -9.61 -5.19 10.93
N ALA A 28 -8.67 -4.36 10.46
CA ALA A 28 -8.41 -3.05 11.05
C ALA A 28 -9.65 -2.12 10.95
N ILE A 29 -10.31 -2.12 9.79
CA ILE A 29 -11.55 -1.37 9.56
C ILE A 29 -12.66 -1.85 10.51
N LYS A 30 -12.82 -3.17 10.65
CA LYS A 30 -13.82 -3.77 11.56
C LYS A 30 -13.57 -3.39 13.02
N SER A 31 -12.31 -3.18 13.40
CA SER A 31 -11.90 -2.71 14.73
C SER A 31 -12.04 -1.19 14.93
N GLY A 32 -12.55 -0.45 13.94
CA GLY A 32 -12.84 0.98 14.03
C GLY A 32 -11.72 1.90 13.52
N ALA A 33 -10.71 1.36 12.81
CA ALA A 33 -9.69 2.20 12.19
C ALA A 33 -10.30 3.13 11.12
N GLN A 34 -10.02 4.42 11.22
CA GLN A 34 -10.51 5.43 10.26
C GLN A 34 -9.62 5.50 9.01
N TYR A 35 -8.37 5.09 9.15
CA TYR A 35 -7.41 4.94 8.07
C TYR A 35 -6.80 3.55 8.11
N ILE A 36 -6.42 3.05 6.94
CA ILE A 36 -5.41 2.00 6.82
C ILE A 36 -4.16 2.63 6.24
N GLU A 37 -3.02 2.23 6.77
CA GLU A 37 -1.72 2.56 6.21
C GLU A 37 -1.17 1.34 5.47
N PHE A 38 -0.47 1.59 4.37
CA PHE A 38 0.21 0.54 3.63
C PHE A 38 1.33 1.08 2.75
N ASP A 39 2.22 0.16 2.37
CA ASP A 39 3.41 0.43 1.59
C ASP A 39 3.19 0.13 0.10
N VAL A 40 3.67 1.00 -0.79
CA VAL A 40 3.59 0.77 -2.23
C VAL A 40 4.96 0.61 -2.86
N ARG A 41 5.08 -0.39 -3.74
CA ARG A 41 6.25 -0.68 -4.58
C ARG A 41 5.88 -0.98 -6.02
N ARG A 42 6.87 -1.00 -6.90
CA ARG A 42 6.71 -1.33 -8.31
C ARG A 42 7.31 -2.68 -8.69
N LEU A 43 6.57 -3.41 -9.51
CA LEU A 43 7.03 -4.59 -10.25
C LEU A 43 7.73 -4.21 -11.56
N LYS A 44 8.49 -5.14 -12.13
CA LYS A 44 9.22 -4.98 -13.40
C LYS A 44 8.33 -4.50 -14.56
N ASP A 45 7.09 -4.96 -14.60
CA ASP A 45 6.11 -4.64 -15.63
C ASP A 45 5.30 -3.35 -15.33
N GLY A 46 5.70 -2.60 -14.30
CA GLY A 46 5.08 -1.32 -13.94
C GLY A 46 3.88 -1.43 -13.01
N ASN A 47 3.41 -2.64 -12.69
CA ASN A 47 2.33 -2.82 -11.74
C ASN A 47 2.72 -2.31 -10.35
N LEU A 48 1.77 -1.61 -9.69
CA LEU A 48 1.93 -1.13 -8.32
C LEU A 48 1.37 -2.14 -7.34
N LEU A 49 2.21 -2.53 -6.38
CA LEU A 49 1.95 -3.57 -5.39
C LEU A 49 1.85 -2.98 -4.00
N VAL A 50 1.00 -3.56 -3.16
CA VAL A 50 0.94 -3.25 -1.73
C VAL A 50 1.84 -4.21 -0.96
N PHE A 51 3.05 -3.77 -0.63
CA PHE A 51 4.09 -4.61 0.00
C PHE A 51 5.25 -3.78 0.57
N HIS A 52 5.76 -4.18 1.75
CA HIS A 52 6.78 -3.41 2.47
C HIS A 52 8.21 -3.62 1.96
N ASP A 53 8.66 -4.86 1.87
CA ASP A 53 10.06 -5.19 1.59
C ASP A 53 10.38 -5.10 0.10
N ALA A 54 11.65 -4.84 -0.24
CA ALA A 54 12.06 -4.73 -1.65
C ALA A 54 12.15 -6.09 -2.37
N PHE A 55 12.06 -7.19 -1.61
CA PHE A 55 12.18 -8.55 -2.09
C PHE A 55 11.12 -9.45 -1.47
N ILE A 56 10.87 -10.58 -2.12
CA ILE A 56 10.00 -11.64 -1.63
C ILE A 56 10.79 -12.95 -1.52
N ASP A 57 10.60 -13.67 -0.41
CA ASP A 57 11.19 -14.98 -0.21
C ASP A 57 10.45 -16.02 -1.08
N LYS A 58 11.13 -16.58 -2.08
CA LYS A 58 10.66 -17.80 -2.74
C LYS A 58 11.17 -18.99 -1.94
N THR A 59 10.23 -19.82 -1.47
CA THR A 59 10.50 -20.98 -0.61
C THR A 59 11.51 -21.99 -1.18
N LYS A 60 11.76 -21.98 -2.50
CA LYS A 60 12.70 -22.88 -3.18
C LYS A 60 13.93 -22.21 -3.81
N ASP A 61 13.86 -20.93 -4.15
CA ASP A 61 14.89 -20.26 -4.99
C ASP A 61 15.57 -19.07 -4.30
N GLY A 62 15.34 -18.89 -2.99
CA GLY A 62 15.82 -17.73 -2.24
C GLY A 62 14.97 -16.48 -2.47
N SER A 63 15.47 -15.32 -2.07
CA SER A 63 14.73 -14.05 -2.20
C SER A 63 14.89 -13.46 -3.60
N VAL A 64 13.82 -12.89 -4.16
CA VAL A 64 13.83 -12.19 -5.45
C VAL A 64 13.33 -10.75 -5.26
N TYR A 65 14.00 -9.78 -5.86
CA TYR A 65 13.56 -8.39 -5.79
C TYR A 65 12.25 -8.18 -6.57
N LEU A 66 11.35 -7.38 -5.99
CA LEU A 66 10.06 -7.08 -6.62
C LEU A 66 10.23 -6.33 -7.95
N LYS A 67 11.22 -5.44 -8.04
CA LYS A 67 11.55 -4.71 -9.27
C LYS A 67 11.96 -5.61 -10.44
N ASP A 68 12.32 -6.87 -10.17
CA ASP A 68 12.75 -7.86 -11.17
C ASP A 68 11.62 -8.86 -11.52
N LEU A 69 10.47 -8.78 -10.84
CA LEU A 69 9.30 -9.66 -11.05
C LEU A 69 8.20 -8.95 -11.83
N THR A 70 7.54 -9.68 -12.72
CA THR A 70 6.24 -9.30 -13.31
C THR A 70 5.09 -9.72 -12.41
N TYR A 71 3.90 -9.16 -12.61
CA TYR A 71 2.70 -9.57 -11.87
C TYR A 71 2.34 -11.05 -12.11
N ALA A 72 2.55 -11.55 -13.33
CA ALA A 72 2.33 -12.95 -13.66
C ALA A 72 3.23 -13.89 -12.84
N GLU A 73 4.50 -13.51 -12.63
CA GLU A 73 5.45 -14.26 -11.80
C GLU A 73 5.11 -14.12 -10.30
N LEU A 74 4.66 -12.92 -9.89
CA LEU A 74 4.27 -12.66 -8.50
C LEU A 74 3.03 -13.44 -8.08
N LYS A 75 2.11 -13.76 -9.00
CA LYS A 75 0.85 -14.45 -8.69
C LYS A 75 1.03 -15.81 -7.99
N ASN A 76 2.20 -16.43 -8.17
CA ASN A 76 2.56 -17.69 -7.49
C ASN A 76 3.28 -17.48 -6.14
N CYS A 77 3.56 -16.23 -5.79
CA CYS A 77 4.18 -15.84 -4.52
C CYS A 77 3.09 -15.49 -3.49
N LYS A 78 3.40 -15.73 -2.21
CA LYS A 78 2.50 -15.48 -1.08
C LYS A 78 3.28 -14.84 0.06
N THR A 79 2.58 -14.21 0.99
CA THR A 79 3.20 -13.68 2.21
C THR A 79 3.81 -14.81 3.05
N LYS A 80 4.84 -14.47 3.84
CA LYS A 80 5.68 -15.46 4.53
C LYS A 80 4.97 -16.20 5.67
N ILE A 81 4.10 -15.53 6.42
CA ILE A 81 3.62 -16.04 7.71
C ILE A 81 2.37 -16.90 7.51
N ARG A 82 1.34 -16.37 6.84
CA ARG A 82 0.04 -17.02 6.65
C ARG A 82 -0.30 -17.27 5.19
N THR A 83 0.66 -17.09 4.28
CA THR A 83 0.50 -17.43 2.84
C THR A 83 -0.69 -16.73 2.19
N ALA A 84 -0.90 -15.47 2.54
CA ALA A 84 -1.91 -14.62 1.94
C ALA A 84 -1.49 -14.17 0.54
N GLU A 85 -2.49 -13.84 -0.29
CA GLU A 85 -2.29 -13.25 -1.59
C GLU A 85 -1.81 -11.79 -1.45
N ILE A 86 -0.90 -11.41 -2.33
CA ILE A 86 -0.36 -10.05 -2.38
C ILE A 86 -1.22 -9.24 -3.34
N SER A 87 -1.66 -8.07 -2.90
CA SER A 87 -2.66 -7.27 -3.63
C SER A 87 -2.00 -6.18 -4.46
N LEU A 88 -2.56 -5.91 -5.63
CA LEU A 88 -2.25 -4.69 -6.36
C LEU A 88 -2.82 -3.47 -5.63
N LEU A 89 -2.18 -2.32 -5.78
CA LEU A 89 -2.68 -1.06 -5.25
C LEU A 89 -4.10 -0.76 -5.76
N SER A 90 -4.34 -0.98 -7.06
CA SER A 90 -5.64 -0.76 -7.67
C SER A 90 -6.75 -1.56 -6.98
N GLU A 91 -6.48 -2.84 -6.69
CA GLU A 91 -7.43 -3.74 -6.03
C GLU A 91 -7.74 -3.31 -4.60
N VAL A 92 -6.73 -2.90 -3.84
CA VAL A 92 -6.91 -2.39 -2.47
C VAL A 92 -7.78 -1.13 -2.48
N LEU A 93 -7.46 -0.16 -3.34
CA LEU A 93 -8.23 1.07 -3.47
C LEU A 93 -9.68 0.79 -3.89
N ASP A 94 -9.89 -0.05 -4.91
CA ASP A 94 -11.23 -0.36 -5.42
C ASP A 94 -12.12 -1.06 -4.39
N LYS A 95 -11.55 -2.00 -3.61
CA LYS A 95 -12.32 -2.75 -2.61
C LYS A 95 -12.64 -1.94 -1.36
N LEU A 96 -11.83 -0.92 -1.03
CA LEU A 96 -11.86 -0.27 0.29
C LEU A 96 -12.21 1.24 0.25
N ALA A 97 -12.29 1.87 -0.93
CA ALA A 97 -12.53 3.31 -1.11
C ALA A 97 -13.71 3.91 -0.34
N LYS A 98 -14.75 3.11 -0.06
CA LYS A 98 -15.96 3.53 0.66
C LYS A 98 -16.04 3.01 2.09
N LYS A 99 -15.01 2.27 2.53
CA LYS A 99 -14.95 1.61 3.84
C LYS A 99 -13.98 2.31 4.78
N THR A 100 -12.96 2.97 4.24
CA THR A 100 -11.91 3.62 5.02
C THR A 100 -11.20 4.70 4.21
N LYS A 101 -10.28 5.40 4.84
CA LYS A 101 -9.33 6.30 4.20
C LYS A 101 -7.94 5.66 4.13
N PHE A 102 -7.08 6.21 3.30
CA PHE A 102 -5.79 5.61 3.00
C PHE A 102 -4.65 6.50 3.45
N MET A 103 -3.64 5.91 4.07
CA MET A 103 -2.33 6.52 4.27
C MET A 103 -1.33 5.69 3.46
N ILE A 104 -0.77 6.28 2.41
CA ILE A 104 0.02 5.56 1.41
C ILE A 104 1.48 5.94 1.61
N GLU A 105 2.31 4.98 2.02
CA GLU A 105 3.77 5.13 2.06
C GLU A 105 4.37 4.77 0.70
N LEU A 106 5.10 5.72 0.11
CA LEU A 106 5.88 5.47 -1.12
C LEU A 106 7.24 4.90 -0.73
N LYS A 107 7.52 3.64 -1.09
CA LYS A 107 8.82 3.02 -0.82
C LYS A 107 9.91 3.37 -1.84
N GLU A 108 9.50 3.89 -2.98
CA GLU A 108 10.32 4.21 -4.15
C GLU A 108 9.93 5.63 -4.62
N GLU A 109 10.89 6.43 -5.10
CA GLU A 109 10.60 7.82 -5.50
C GLU A 109 9.91 7.86 -6.87
N GLU A 110 10.29 6.93 -7.73
CA GLU A 110 9.91 6.78 -9.11
C GLU A 110 8.42 6.44 -9.26
N ILE A 111 7.79 5.89 -8.21
CA ILE A 111 6.38 5.50 -8.23
C ILE A 111 5.41 6.63 -7.94
N LYS A 112 5.90 7.78 -7.46
CA LYS A 112 5.12 8.94 -7.05
C LYS A 112 4.02 9.33 -8.04
N ASN A 113 4.41 9.55 -9.30
CA ASN A 113 3.46 10.04 -10.32
C ASN A 113 2.35 9.01 -10.57
N ASP A 114 2.72 7.74 -10.68
CA ASP A 114 1.76 6.68 -11.00
C ASP A 114 0.79 6.40 -9.84
N VAL A 115 1.28 6.45 -8.59
CA VAL A 115 0.42 6.35 -7.40
C VAL A 115 -0.57 7.51 -7.33
N ILE A 116 -0.09 8.75 -7.44
CA ILE A 116 -0.95 9.92 -7.28
C ILE A 116 -1.94 10.07 -8.44
N ASN A 117 -1.50 9.80 -9.68
CA ASN A 117 -2.39 9.77 -10.83
C ASN A 117 -3.47 8.69 -10.68
N MET A 118 -3.14 7.52 -10.13
CA MET A 118 -4.13 6.49 -9.84
C MET A 118 -5.16 6.95 -8.81
N VAL A 119 -4.71 7.59 -7.71
CA VAL A 119 -5.60 8.17 -6.69
C VAL A 119 -6.53 9.22 -7.28
N ILE A 120 -6.00 10.13 -8.11
CA ILE A 120 -6.79 11.17 -8.80
C ILE A 120 -7.81 10.53 -9.75
N LYS A 121 -7.38 9.60 -10.61
CA LYS A 121 -8.24 8.91 -11.57
C LYS A 121 -9.38 8.14 -10.90
N LYS A 122 -9.14 7.59 -9.71
CA LYS A 122 -10.15 6.90 -8.90
C LYS A 122 -11.03 7.83 -8.06
N GLY A 123 -10.77 9.15 -8.08
CA GLY A 123 -11.54 10.13 -7.32
C GLY A 123 -11.28 10.11 -5.81
N LEU A 124 -10.12 9.59 -5.37
CA LEU A 124 -9.80 9.33 -3.96
C LEU A 124 -8.93 10.41 -3.31
N LEU A 125 -8.69 11.54 -3.99
CA LEU A 125 -7.75 12.58 -3.53
C LEU A 125 -8.05 13.07 -2.09
N LYS A 126 -9.34 13.18 -1.73
CA LYS A 126 -9.77 13.66 -0.40
C LYS A 126 -9.68 12.60 0.71
N ASP A 127 -9.53 11.34 0.32
CA ASP A 127 -9.50 10.18 1.22
C ASP A 127 -8.10 9.57 1.33
N CYS A 128 -7.09 10.17 0.71
CA CYS A 128 -5.71 9.74 0.75
C CYS A 128 -4.80 10.74 1.47
N ILE A 129 -3.88 10.21 2.26
CA ILE A 129 -2.71 10.90 2.80
C ILE A 129 -1.48 10.23 2.18
N ILE A 130 -0.55 11.02 1.64
CA ILE A 130 0.76 10.50 1.23
C ILE A 130 1.74 10.70 2.38
N CYS A 131 2.44 9.65 2.78
CA CYS A 131 3.48 9.69 3.81
C CYS A 131 4.77 9.05 3.31
N GLY A 132 5.85 9.27 4.06
CA GLY A 132 7.16 8.74 3.72
C GLY A 132 8.25 9.29 4.62
N ARG A 133 9.44 8.71 4.51
CA ARG A 133 10.62 9.08 5.30
C ARG A 133 11.55 10.06 4.58
N ASN A 134 11.40 10.21 3.26
CA ASN A 134 12.20 11.14 2.46
C ASN A 134 11.55 12.53 2.44
N TYR A 135 12.19 13.49 3.12
CA TYR A 135 11.73 14.87 3.19
C TYR A 135 11.65 15.56 1.82
N GLU A 136 12.66 15.38 0.96
CA GLU A 136 12.69 16.01 -0.36
C GLU A 136 11.59 15.46 -1.27
N LEU A 137 11.34 14.14 -1.24
CA LEU A 137 10.25 13.53 -1.98
C LEU A 137 8.89 14.15 -1.58
N LEU A 138 8.62 14.26 -0.28
CA LEU A 138 7.37 14.87 0.21
C LEU A 138 7.25 16.35 -0.17
N ARG A 139 8.37 17.09 -0.17
CA ARG A 139 8.41 18.49 -0.61
C ARG A 139 8.09 18.62 -2.09
N ILE A 140 8.61 17.73 -2.92
CA ILE A 140 8.34 17.68 -4.36
C ILE A 140 6.86 17.34 -4.60
N ILE A 141 6.31 16.31 -3.95
CA ILE A 141 4.90 15.92 -4.05
C ILE A 141 3.98 17.10 -3.73
N LYS A 142 4.26 17.82 -2.64
CA LYS A 142 3.48 18.97 -2.22
C LYS A 142 3.49 20.12 -3.24
N LYS A 143 4.51 20.23 -4.08
CA LYS A 143 4.62 21.25 -5.13
C LYS A 143 3.93 20.84 -6.43
N GLU A 144 4.02 19.57 -6.80
CA GLU A 144 3.61 19.07 -8.12
C GLU A 144 2.14 18.65 -8.20
N PHE A 145 1.51 18.31 -7.07
CA PHE A 145 0.15 17.75 -7.05
C PHE A 145 -0.88 18.71 -6.42
N PRO A 146 -2.16 18.60 -6.83
CA PRO A 146 -3.23 19.47 -6.34
C PRO A 146 -3.44 19.38 -4.83
N LYS A 147 -3.92 20.49 -4.25
CA LYS A 147 -4.32 20.60 -2.83
C LYS A 147 -5.76 20.18 -2.61
#